data_AF-A0A5A8UX02-F1
#
_entry.id   AF-A0A5A8UX02-F1
#
_cell.length_a   1.000
_cell.length_b   1.000
_cell.length_c   1.000
_cell.angle_alpha   90.00
_cell.angle_beta   90.00
_cell.angle_gamma   90.00
#
_symmetry.space_group_name_H-M   'P 1'
#
loop_
_entity.id
_entity.type
_entity.pdbx_description
1 polymer ?
#
loop_
_entity_poly.entity_id
_entity_poly.type
_entity_poly.pdbx_seq_one_letter_code
_entity_poly.pdbx_strand_id
1 'polypeptide(L)'
;MEDSDLTAHILVDCSKPKIRAPKAFIQQGKISLNIANSATNTLLISNESISFKARFAEKSENIFVPIEAVLSIYAGENGEGMFFEDQSVKKKTKRPNLTLLD
;
A
#
# COMPACT_ATOMS: atom_id res chain seq x y z
N MET A 1 3.13 6.74 -11.92
CA MET A 1 1.87 6.06 -12.30
C MET A 1 0.93 7.07 -12.92
N GLU A 2 0.50 8.11 -12.20
CA GLU A 2 -0.40 9.13 -12.78
C GLU A 2 0.22 9.89 -13.97
N ASP A 3 1.50 10.26 -13.92
CA ASP A 3 2.20 10.89 -15.07
C ASP A 3 2.31 9.98 -16.31
N SER A 4 1.93 8.71 -16.19
CA SER A 4 1.94 7.72 -17.26
C SER A 4 0.52 7.25 -17.61
N ASP A 5 -0.50 8.02 -17.22
CA ASP A 5 -1.92 7.72 -17.44
C ASP A 5 -2.38 6.38 -16.83
N LEU A 6 -1.74 5.92 -15.75
CA LEU A 6 -2.08 4.69 -15.03
C LEU A 6 -2.77 4.98 -13.70
N THR A 7 -3.74 4.15 -13.34
CA THR A 7 -4.52 4.29 -12.10
C THR A 7 -3.84 3.58 -10.94
N ALA A 8 -3.26 4.35 -10.03
CA ALA A 8 -2.58 3.81 -8.85
C ALA A 8 -3.55 3.09 -7.89
N HIS A 9 -3.25 1.83 -7.59
CA HIS A 9 -3.93 1.01 -6.60
C HIS A 9 -2.94 0.52 -5.55
N ILE A 10 -3.41 0.33 -4.32
CA ILE A 10 -2.65 -0.34 -3.25
C ILE A 10 -3.35 -1.63 -2.83
N LEU A 11 -2.56 -2.65 -2.50
CA LEU A 11 -3.04 -3.86 -1.84
C LEU A 11 -2.74 -3.74 -0.35
N VAL A 12 -3.74 -3.99 0.49
CA VAL A 12 -3.63 -3.81 1.94
C VAL A 12 -3.94 -5.13 2.67
N ASP A 13 -3.12 -5.47 3.66
CA ASP A 13 -3.37 -6.56 4.62
C ASP A 13 -4.29 -6.08 5.73
N CYS A 14 -5.56 -6.50 5.69
CA CYS A 14 -6.58 -6.12 6.66
C CYS A 14 -6.49 -6.85 8.01
N SER A 15 -5.53 -7.77 8.18
CA SER A 15 -5.28 -8.43 9.47
C SER A 15 -4.48 -7.53 10.45
N LYS A 16 -3.82 -6.48 9.93
CA LYS A 16 -3.06 -5.52 10.73
C LYS A 16 -3.99 -4.62 11.56
N PRO A 17 -3.55 -4.18 12.75
CA PRO A 17 -4.38 -3.34 13.61
C PRO A 17 -4.58 -1.94 13.00
N LYS A 18 -5.60 -1.22 13.51
CA LYS A 18 -5.88 0.20 13.20
C LYS A 18 -6.29 0.52 11.76
N ILE A 19 -6.63 -0.47 10.94
CA ILE A 19 -7.21 -0.24 9.60
C ILE A 19 -8.66 0.19 9.72
N ARG A 20 -9.04 1.22 8.96
CA ARG A 20 -10.44 1.61 8.71
C ARG A 20 -10.73 1.49 7.23
N ALA A 21 -11.50 0.46 6.87
CA ALA A 21 -11.99 0.24 5.53
C ALA A 21 -13.34 -0.52 5.59
N PRO A 22 -14.21 -0.41 4.57
CA PRO A 22 -15.50 -1.10 4.56
C PRO A 22 -15.32 -2.62 4.47
N LYS A 23 -15.71 -3.34 5.54
CA LYS A 23 -15.48 -4.78 5.68
C LYS A 23 -16.09 -5.62 4.55
N ALA A 24 -17.19 -5.16 3.95
CA ALA A 24 -17.87 -5.85 2.85
C ALA A 24 -17.00 -5.99 1.58
N PHE A 25 -15.93 -5.20 1.45
CA PHE A 25 -15.02 -5.20 0.30
C PHE A 25 -13.69 -5.92 0.60
N ILE A 26 -13.53 -6.46 1.82
CA ILE A 26 -12.35 -7.23 2.20
C ILE A 26 -12.53 -8.66 1.71
N GLN A 27 -11.56 -9.15 0.94
CA GLN A 27 -11.54 -10.51 0.39
C GLN A 27 -10.26 -11.21 0.85
N GLN A 28 -10.40 -12.39 1.44
CA GLN A 28 -9.26 -13.18 1.95
C GLN A 28 -8.32 -12.37 2.86
N GLY A 29 -8.90 -11.51 3.71
CA GLY A 29 -8.14 -10.65 4.63
C GLY A 29 -7.40 -9.50 3.94
N LYS A 30 -7.66 -9.22 2.67
CA LYS A 30 -7.04 -8.13 1.92
C LYS A 30 -8.07 -7.20 1.29
N ILE A 31 -7.67 -5.98 0.97
CA ILE A 31 -8.47 -5.05 0.18
C ILE A 31 -7.58 -4.37 -0.86
N SER A 32 -8.10 -4.22 -2.07
CA SER A 32 -7.53 -3.34 -3.08
C SER A 32 -8.20 -1.98 -2.99
N LEU A 33 -7.39 -0.92 -2.96
CA LEU A 33 -7.87 0.45 -2.86
C LEU A 33 -7.31 1.25 -4.03
N ASN A 34 -8.19 1.90 -4.79
CA ASN A 34 -7.80 2.91 -5.77
C ASN A 34 -7.42 4.19 -5.03
N ILE A 35 -6.18 4.64 -5.22
CA ILE A 35 -5.63 5.86 -4.61
C ILE A 35 -5.33 6.96 -5.64
N ALA A 36 -5.81 6.81 -6.88
CA ALA A 36 -5.72 7.87 -7.88
C ALA A 36 -6.47 9.12 -7.40
N ASN A 37 -5.97 10.29 -7.78
CA ASN A 37 -6.55 11.57 -7.38
C ASN A 37 -8.02 11.72 -7.85
N SER A 38 -8.40 11.07 -8.95
CA SER A 38 -9.77 11.05 -9.47
C SER A 38 -10.74 10.17 -8.65
N ALA A 39 -10.21 9.19 -7.91
CA ALA A 39 -11.01 8.22 -7.15
C ALA A 39 -11.10 8.58 -5.65
N THR A 40 -10.32 9.56 -5.21
CA THR A 40 -10.17 9.93 -3.80
C THR A 40 -10.49 11.39 -3.55
N ASN A 41 -10.81 11.71 -2.31
CA ASN A 41 -10.96 13.09 -1.85
C ASN A 41 -10.17 13.27 -0.55
N THR A 42 -9.47 14.40 -0.43
CA THR A 42 -8.59 14.69 0.72
C THR A 42 -7.56 13.57 0.94
N LEU A 43 -6.90 13.13 -0.15
CA LEU A 43 -5.83 12.14 -0.07
C LEU A 43 -4.64 12.71 0.69
N LEU A 44 -4.27 12.03 1.77
CA LEU A 44 -3.10 12.32 2.59
C LEU A 44 -2.25 11.06 2.66
N ILE A 45 -1.00 11.18 2.23
CA ILE A 45 0.01 10.13 2.30
C ILE A 45 1.14 10.68 3.18
N SER A 46 1.41 9.99 4.28
CA SER A 46 2.51 10.29 5.19
C SER A 46 3.35 9.05 5.43
N ASN A 47 4.42 9.17 6.21
CA ASN A 47 5.25 8.03 6.59
C ASN A 47 4.52 7.05 7.53
N GLU A 48 3.44 7.49 8.16
CA GLU A 48 2.67 6.74 9.14
C GLU A 48 1.41 6.12 8.54
N SER A 49 0.75 6.79 7.58
CA SER A 49 -0.50 6.28 7.01
C SER A 49 -0.84 6.86 5.63
N ILE A 50 -1.74 6.14 4.96
CA ILE A 50 -2.53 6.64 3.83
C ILE A 50 -3.97 6.84 4.32
N SER A 51 -4.52 8.03 4.11
CA SER A 51 -5.91 8.33 4.46
C SER A 51 -6.59 9.15 3.38
N PHE A 52 -7.88 8.88 3.13
CA PHE A 52 -8.67 9.56 2.12
C PHE A 52 -10.16 9.27 2.32
N LYS A 53 -11.01 10.01 1.62
CA LYS A 53 -12.43 9.68 1.42
C LYS A 53 -12.62 9.07 0.05
N ALA A 54 -13.41 8.01 -0.05
CA ALA A 54 -13.79 7.38 -1.32
C ALA A 54 -15.21 6.81 -1.25
N ARG A 55 -15.79 6.48 -2.40
CA ARG A 55 -17.12 5.87 -2.48
C ARG A 55 -17.03 4.37 -2.67
N PHE A 56 -17.75 3.62 -1.86
CA PHE A 56 -17.89 2.17 -1.92
C PHE A 56 -19.37 1.84 -2.02
N ALA A 57 -19.81 1.25 -3.15
CA ALA A 57 -21.23 1.04 -3.45
C ALA A 57 -22.09 2.27 -3.13
N GLU A 58 -21.69 3.42 -3.70
CA GLU A 58 -22.31 4.75 -3.53
C GLU A 58 -22.22 5.37 -2.14
N LYS A 59 -21.73 4.66 -1.11
CA LYS A 59 -21.53 5.21 0.23
C LYS A 59 -20.17 5.86 0.35
N SER A 60 -20.14 7.10 0.86
CA SER A 60 -18.87 7.78 1.17
C SER A 60 -18.29 7.22 2.45
N GLU A 61 -17.03 6.78 2.40
CA GLU A 61 -16.33 6.13 3.50
C GLU A 61 -15.00 6.85 3.77
N ASN A 62 -14.59 6.92 5.04
CA ASN A 62 -13.27 7.40 5.41
C ASN A 62 -12.32 6.21 5.51
N ILE A 63 -11.28 6.23 4.69
CA ILE A 63 -10.25 5.19 4.65
C ILE A 63 -9.04 5.64 5.45
N PHE A 64 -8.52 4.73 6.26
CA PHE A 64 -7.27 4.90 6.99
C PHE A 64 -6.49 3.59 6.97
N VAL A 65 -5.28 3.64 6.45
CA VAL A 65 -4.39 2.49 6.29
C VAL A 65 -3.02 2.86 6.85
N PRO A 66 -2.55 2.23 7.93
CA PRO A 66 -1.16 2.36 8.36
C PRO A 66 -0.19 1.88 7.27
N ILE A 67 0.97 2.53 7.11
CA ILE A 67 1.94 2.16 6.05
C ILE A 67 2.40 0.70 6.19
N GLU A 68 2.52 0.18 7.41
CA GLU A 68 2.89 -1.21 7.68
C GLU A 68 1.88 -2.26 7.18
N ALA A 69 0.67 -1.83 6.79
CA ALA A 69 -0.35 -2.70 6.23
C ALA A 69 -0.35 -2.71 4.69
N VAL A 70 0.40 -1.83 4.04
CA VAL A 70 0.46 -1.75 2.57
C VAL A 70 1.42 -2.82 2.04
N LEU A 71 0.89 -3.74 1.26
CA LEU A 71 1.64 -4.86 0.68
C LEU A 71 2.25 -4.51 -0.68
N SER A 72 1.55 -3.71 -1.48
CA SER A 72 2.01 -3.31 -2.80
C SER A 72 1.36 -2.02 -3.27
N ILE A 73 2.00 -1.38 -4.24
CA ILE A 73 1.40 -0.36 -5.11
C ILE A 73 1.55 -0.82 -6.56
N TYR A 74 0.48 -0.71 -7.34
CA TYR A 74 0.42 -1.20 -8.72
C TYR A 74 -0.55 -0.38 -9.57
N ALA A 75 -0.36 -0.40 -10.88
CA ALA A 75 -1.30 0.14 -11.85
C ALA A 75 -2.47 -0.84 -12.04
N GLY A 76 -3.70 -0.34 -11.92
CA GLY A 76 -4.91 -1.16 -12.00
C GLY A 76 -5.13 -1.79 -13.39
N GLU A 77 -4.55 -1.21 -14.43
CA GLU A 77 -4.75 -1.58 -15.83
C GLU A 77 -3.95 -2.83 -16.23
N ASN A 78 -2.69 -2.89 -15.81
CA ASN A 78 -1.74 -3.91 -16.25
C ASN A 78 -1.08 -4.68 -15.09
N GLY A 79 -1.37 -4.30 -13.84
CA GLY A 79 -0.80 -4.92 -12.65
C GLY A 79 0.67 -4.59 -12.41
N GLU A 80 1.28 -3.71 -13.21
CA GLU A 80 2.68 -3.33 -13.05
C GLU A 80 2.87 -2.51 -11.77
N GLY A 81 3.90 -2.82 -11.00
CA GLY A 81 4.12 -2.16 -9.72
C GLY A 81 5.22 -2.80 -8.89
N MET A 82 5.18 -2.55 -7.59
CA MET A 82 6.13 -3.10 -6.64
C MET A 82 5.44 -3.66 -5.40
N PHE A 83 6.02 -4.75 -4.88
CA PHE A 83 5.68 -5.28 -3.56
C PHE A 83 6.62 -4.67 -2.53
N PHE A 84 6.09 -4.38 -1.34
CA PHE A 84 6.89 -3.97 -0.21
C PHE A 84 7.29 -5.20 0.60
N GLU A 85 8.59 -5.31 0.88
CA GLU A 85 9.11 -6.31 1.81
C GLU A 85 8.78 -5.90 3.25
N ASP A 86 8.49 -6.87 4.11
CA ASP A 86 8.36 -6.62 5.54
C ASP A 86 9.71 -6.12 6.09
N GLN A 87 9.73 -4.89 6.60
CA GLN A 87 10.92 -4.24 7.15
C GLN A 87 11.52 -4.99 8.35
N SER A 88 10.82 -5.95 8.95
CA SER A 88 11.40 -6.88 9.93
C SER A 88 12.45 -7.81 9.32
N VAL A 89 12.42 -8.01 7.99
CA VAL A 89 13.40 -8.77 7.22
C VAL A 89 14.52 -7.85 6.72
N LYS A 90 15.06 -6.98 7.57
CA LYS A 90 16.40 -6.43 7.28
C LYS A 90 17.41 -7.57 7.41
N LYS A 91 17.69 -8.26 6.29
CA LYS A 91 18.80 -9.20 6.18
C LYS A 91 20.05 -8.49 6.69
N LYS A 92 20.62 -8.97 7.79
CA LYS A 92 21.97 -8.60 8.22
C LYS A 92 22.92 -8.97 7.07
N THR A 93 23.25 -8.01 6.21
CA THR A 93 24.34 -8.15 5.26
C THR A 93 25.62 -8.33 6.08
N LYS A 94 26.10 -9.57 6.18
CA LYS A 94 27.47 -9.85 6.63
C LYS A 94 28.38 -9.07 5.70
N ARG A 95 29.08 -8.04 6.19
CA ARG A 95 30.16 -7.41 5.45
C ARG A 95 31.15 -8.52 5.10
N PRO A 96 31.51 -8.73 3.82
CA PRO A 96 32.53 -9.71 3.49
C PRO A 96 33.82 -9.32 4.21
N ASN A 97 34.42 -10.28 4.89
CA ASN A 97 35.70 -10.09 5.56
C ASN A 97 36.75 -10.00 4.45
N LEU A 98 37.17 -8.79 4.10
CA LEU A 98 38.32 -8.59 3.21
C LEU A 98 39.57 -8.87 4.04
N THR A 99 40.03 -10.12 4.02
CA THR A 99 41.40 -10.40 4.44
C THR A 99 42.30 -9.80 3.38
N LEU A 100 43.11 -8.81 3.76
CA LEU A 100 44.18 -8.31 2.92
C LEU A 100 45.09 -9.50 2.57
N LEU A 101 45.33 -9.75 1.28
CA LEU A 101 46.44 -10.62 0.89
C LEU A 101 47.71 -9.83 1.20
N ASP A 102 48.50 -10.36 2.13
CA ASP A 102 49.86 -9.89 2.46
C ASP A 102 50.79 -9.90 1.23
#